data_AF-A0A9P6M4T1-F1
#
_entry.id   AF-A0A9P6M4T1-F1
#
_cell.length_a   1.000
_cell.length_b   1.000
_cell.length_c   1.000
_cell.angle_alpha   90.00
_cell.angle_beta   90.00
_cell.angle_gamma   90.00
#
_symmetry.space_group_name_H-M   'P 1'
#
loop_
_entity.id
_entity.type
_entity.pdbx_description
1 polymer ?
#
loop_
_entity_poly.entity_id
_entity_poly.type
_entity_poly.pdbx_seq_one_letter_code
_entity_poly.pdbx_strand_id
1 'polypeptide(L)'
;MHKMFRLHSKASSATSSTTSFSGGSSGTSGNSSSNGYISSNPGSKVGIYLVGATYLDTIMHVDNFPTEDTKQRAERVEQRRGGNAANTAEVLGQDPRAKVWYMSSMPSPVASKVLLRALEESNVKTEACVYHSSQLSPPQAYIISASNPQTRTIISHSTLPDLTLEEFIKKFDMACMKAVSDIVQMSCPFRWIHFEGRGAEVYKMIDHIESVYIRQGWRQKLTISVEFEKGDRPGIKNLLQQADVCFFSKLYAETLGFDRPEDFLASIGDYCKPTATLFCCWGALGAVGLHLESRTRFSSSAGKIDMIMDTVGAGDTFIAGIILALGVRGYDIGRGLRFACELASLKCTQYGFKRLLRSTEV
;
A
#
# COMPACT_ATOMS: atom_id res chain seq x y z
N MET A 1 -10.37 -19.08 -4.08
CA MET A 1 -11.06 -18.09 -3.22
C MET A 1 -12.57 -18.02 -3.49
N HIS A 2 -13.03 -18.03 -4.76
CA HIS A 2 -14.47 -18.09 -5.12
C HIS A 2 -15.29 -19.21 -4.44
N LYS A 3 -14.72 -20.41 -4.21
CA LYS A 3 -15.42 -21.47 -3.46
C LYS A 3 -15.55 -21.18 -1.95
N MET A 4 -14.71 -20.32 -1.40
CA MET A 4 -14.67 -19.98 0.03
C MET A 4 -15.74 -18.94 0.37
N PHE A 5 -15.92 -17.93 -0.49
CA PHE A 5 -16.95 -16.89 -0.35
C PHE A 5 -18.35 -17.32 -0.85
N ARG A 6 -18.45 -18.35 -1.70
CA ARG A 6 -19.76 -18.87 -2.17
C ARG A 6 -20.65 -19.47 -1.08
N LEU A 7 -20.13 -19.74 0.11
CA LEU A 7 -20.91 -20.31 1.21
C LEU A 7 -21.67 -19.28 2.04
N HIS A 8 -21.41 -17.98 1.88
CA HIS A 8 -22.08 -16.92 2.64
C HIS A 8 -23.05 -16.05 1.82
N SER A 9 -23.18 -16.26 0.50
CA SER A 9 -24.11 -15.48 -0.35
C SER A 9 -25.51 -16.08 -0.52
N LYS A 10 -25.90 -17.08 0.29
CA LYS A 10 -27.28 -17.60 0.31
C LYS A 10 -27.90 -17.42 1.69
N ALA A 11 -28.59 -16.29 1.85
CA ALA A 11 -29.83 -16.08 2.61
C ALA A 11 -29.81 -14.73 3.35
N SER A 12 -30.43 -13.71 2.75
CA SER A 12 -31.27 -12.77 3.48
C SER A 12 -32.09 -11.96 2.46
N SER A 13 -33.28 -12.46 2.17
CA SER A 13 -34.31 -11.70 1.46
C SER A 13 -35.17 -10.97 2.49
N ALA A 14 -35.27 -9.65 2.31
CA ALA A 14 -36.32 -8.74 2.74
C ALA A 14 -36.65 -8.64 4.24
N THR A 15 -36.50 -7.43 4.77
CA THR A 15 -37.67 -6.56 5.04
C THR A 15 -37.23 -5.12 5.28
N SER A 16 -37.70 -4.21 4.43
CA SER A 16 -37.60 -2.76 4.62
C SER A 16 -38.53 -2.35 5.76
N SER A 17 -37.98 -1.72 6.80
CA SER A 17 -38.76 -0.90 7.73
C SER A 17 -38.07 0.44 7.92
N THR A 18 -38.67 1.47 7.33
CA THR A 18 -38.42 2.88 7.62
C THR A 18 -38.86 3.17 9.05
N THR A 19 -37.92 3.50 9.92
CA THR A 19 -38.22 4.20 11.18
C THR A 19 -37.29 5.40 11.31
N SER A 20 -37.91 6.58 11.25
CA SER A 20 -37.36 7.85 11.68
C SER A 20 -37.26 7.86 13.21
N PHE A 21 -36.09 8.19 13.76
CA PHE A 21 -35.99 8.61 15.16
C PHE A 21 -35.03 9.78 15.30
N SER A 22 -35.58 10.83 15.89
CA SER A 22 -34.96 12.08 16.29
C SER A 22 -34.49 12.00 17.76
N GLY A 23 -33.41 12.72 18.05
CA GLY A 23 -33.17 13.35 19.36
C GLY A 23 -32.26 12.61 20.34
N GLY A 24 -31.39 13.40 20.98
CA GLY A 24 -30.97 13.13 22.36
C GLY A 24 -29.47 12.96 22.58
N SER A 25 -28.77 14.08 22.72
CA SER A 25 -27.46 14.17 23.36
C SER A 25 -27.56 13.86 24.86
N SER A 26 -26.71 12.95 25.35
CA SER A 26 -26.29 12.91 26.75
C SER A 26 -24.93 12.24 26.85
N GLY A 27 -23.95 12.99 27.33
CA GLY A 27 -22.59 12.51 27.55
C GLY A 27 -22.48 11.66 28.81
N THR A 28 -21.64 10.64 28.73
CA THR A 28 -20.98 10.04 29.90
C THR A 28 -19.57 9.67 29.51
N SER A 29 -18.62 10.35 30.15
CA SER A 29 -17.20 10.09 30.20
C SER A 29 -16.93 8.67 30.72
N GLY A 30 -16.23 7.86 29.92
CA GLY A 30 -15.74 6.53 30.29
C GLY A 30 -14.32 6.33 29.76
N ASN A 31 -13.42 6.00 30.68
CA ASN A 31 -11.96 5.82 30.54
C ASN A 31 -11.50 5.25 29.18
N SER A 32 -10.66 6.01 28.49
CA SER A 32 -9.88 5.56 27.35
C SER A 32 -8.70 4.70 27.81
N SER A 33 -8.83 3.39 27.63
CA SER A 33 -7.70 2.47 27.62
C SER A 33 -6.80 2.82 26.43
N SER A 34 -5.57 3.21 26.72
CA SER A 34 -4.56 3.64 25.74
C SER A 34 -4.14 2.49 24.80
N ASN A 35 -4.53 2.57 23.52
CA ASN A 35 -3.98 1.72 22.47
C ASN A 35 -2.50 2.07 22.24
N GLY A 36 -1.62 1.10 22.45
CA GLY A 36 -0.17 1.24 22.35
C GLY A 36 0.35 1.33 20.92
N TYR A 37 0.01 2.41 20.20
CA TYR A 37 0.89 2.88 19.13
C TYR A 37 1.99 3.72 19.80
N ILE A 38 3.24 3.30 19.62
CA ILE A 38 4.38 3.91 20.28
C ILE A 38 4.49 5.37 19.83
N SER A 39 4.22 6.30 20.75
CA SER A 39 4.51 7.73 20.59
C SER A 39 5.99 7.90 20.25
N SER A 40 6.30 8.19 19.00
CA SER A 40 7.64 8.60 18.58
C SER A 40 7.92 9.99 19.15
N ASN A 41 9.15 10.19 19.65
CA ASN A 41 9.59 11.52 20.05
C ASN A 41 9.66 12.37 18.76
N PRO A 42 9.24 13.65 18.74
CA PRO A 42 9.09 14.42 17.49
C PRO A 42 10.34 14.52 16.60
N GLY A 43 11.54 14.23 17.14
CA GLY A 43 12.81 14.17 16.41
C GLY A 43 13.35 12.78 16.09
N SER A 44 12.69 11.68 16.50
CA SER A 44 13.20 10.33 16.27
C SER A 44 12.91 9.86 14.84
N LYS A 45 13.95 9.42 14.14
CA LYS A 45 13.83 8.82 12.81
C LYS A 45 13.24 7.41 12.92
N VAL A 46 12.43 7.01 11.93
CA VAL A 46 11.75 5.72 11.86
C VAL A 46 12.21 4.98 10.61
N GLY A 47 12.83 3.81 10.77
CA GLY A 47 13.17 2.92 9.66
C GLY A 47 11.94 2.26 9.07
N ILE A 48 11.77 2.39 7.76
CA ILE A 48 10.68 1.79 6.97
C ILE A 48 11.30 1.00 5.81
N TYR A 49 10.85 -0.24 5.61
CA TYR A 49 11.33 -1.11 4.53
C TYR A 49 10.17 -1.52 3.63
N LEU A 50 10.31 -1.34 2.32
CA LEU A 50 9.29 -1.69 1.34
C LEU A 50 9.81 -2.72 0.35
N VAL A 51 8.99 -3.72 0.07
CA VAL A 51 9.25 -4.78 -0.90
C VAL A 51 8.11 -4.83 -1.90
N GLY A 52 8.44 -4.78 -3.19
CA GLY A 52 7.44 -4.95 -4.25
C GLY A 52 8.07 -4.77 -5.62
N ALA A 53 7.23 -4.81 -6.66
CA ALA A 53 7.70 -4.68 -8.03
C ALA A 53 7.87 -3.22 -8.44
N THR A 54 8.78 -2.96 -9.39
CA THR A 54 8.86 -1.70 -10.12
C THR A 54 8.62 -1.95 -11.60
N TYR A 55 7.91 -1.02 -12.26
CA TYR A 55 7.63 -1.08 -13.69
C TYR A 55 8.06 0.21 -14.39
N LEU A 56 8.41 0.11 -15.66
CA LEU A 56 8.42 1.24 -16.58
C LEU A 56 7.05 1.29 -17.25
N ASP A 57 6.24 2.26 -16.86
CA ASP A 57 4.90 2.46 -17.39
C ASP A 57 4.98 3.32 -18.65
N THR A 58 4.52 2.78 -19.78
CA THR A 58 4.26 3.52 -21.00
C THR A 58 2.75 3.74 -21.12
N ILE A 59 2.32 4.98 -20.94
CA ILE A 59 0.90 5.33 -20.91
C ILE A 59 0.54 6.03 -22.22
N MET A 60 -0.38 5.42 -22.97
CA MET A 60 -0.96 5.92 -24.20
C MET A 60 -2.33 6.51 -23.89
N HIS A 61 -2.47 7.81 -24.11
CA HIS A 61 -3.71 8.54 -23.89
C HIS A 61 -4.50 8.57 -25.20
N VAL A 62 -5.77 8.20 -25.10
CA VAL A 62 -6.69 8.05 -26.23
C VAL A 62 -8.07 8.59 -25.85
N ASP A 63 -8.86 9.00 -26.84
CA ASP A 63 -10.25 9.40 -26.60
C ASP A 63 -11.09 8.18 -26.14
N ASN A 64 -11.20 7.18 -27.00
CA ASN A 64 -11.87 5.91 -26.74
C ASN A 64 -10.90 4.72 -26.80
N PHE A 65 -11.31 3.60 -26.22
CA PHE A 65 -10.58 2.34 -26.39
C PHE A 65 -10.47 1.95 -27.86
N PRO A 66 -9.30 1.47 -28.32
CA PRO A 66 -9.16 1.00 -29.68
C PRO A 66 -10.06 -0.21 -29.92
N THR A 67 -10.73 -0.20 -31.07
CA THR A 67 -11.49 -1.37 -31.54
C THR A 67 -10.52 -2.48 -31.93
N GLU A 68 -10.88 -3.73 -31.66
CA GLU A 68 -10.10 -4.90 -32.07
C GLU A 68 -9.80 -4.86 -33.57
N ASP A 69 -8.57 -5.23 -33.94
CA ASP A 69 -8.06 -5.22 -35.32
C ASP A 69 -8.10 -3.84 -36.03
N THR A 70 -8.06 -2.74 -35.27
CA THR A 70 -7.96 -1.38 -35.84
C THR A 70 -6.65 -0.67 -35.51
N LYS A 71 -6.39 0.41 -36.25
CA LYS A 71 -5.27 1.31 -36.00
C LYS A 71 -5.79 2.62 -35.43
N GLN A 72 -5.30 2.99 -34.26
CA GLN A 72 -5.64 4.25 -33.62
C GLN A 72 -4.36 4.98 -33.21
N ARG A 73 -4.35 6.31 -33.41
CA ARG A 73 -3.25 7.16 -32.96
C ARG A 73 -3.52 7.61 -31.52
N ALA A 74 -2.53 7.48 -30.64
CA ALA A 74 -2.57 8.08 -29.31
C ALA A 74 -2.46 9.61 -29.40
N GLU A 75 -3.22 10.32 -28.58
CA GLU A 75 -3.17 11.78 -28.47
C GLU A 75 -1.85 12.23 -27.85
N ARG A 76 -1.39 11.49 -26.83
CA ARG A 76 -0.09 11.66 -26.19
C ARG A 76 0.41 10.33 -25.64
N VAL A 77 1.72 10.21 -25.54
CA VAL A 77 2.40 9.10 -24.89
C VAL A 77 3.31 9.66 -23.81
N GLU A 78 3.31 9.03 -22.65
CA GLU A 78 4.21 9.37 -21.55
C GLU A 78 4.86 8.10 -21.00
N GLN A 79 6.09 8.24 -20.49
CA GLN A 79 6.78 7.18 -19.78
C GLN A 79 7.12 7.63 -18.38
N ARG A 80 6.85 6.76 -17.40
CA ARG A 80 7.13 7.03 -15.99
C ARG A 80 7.41 5.75 -15.22
N ARG A 81 7.99 5.88 -14.03
CA ARG A 81 8.12 4.76 -13.08
C ARG A 81 6.75 4.42 -12.49
N GLY A 82 6.39 3.14 -12.54
CA GLY A 82 5.26 2.53 -11.84
C GLY A 82 5.71 1.58 -10.73
N GLY A 83 4.76 0.82 -10.19
CA GLY A 83 4.96 -0.13 -9.10
C GLY A 83 4.49 0.41 -7.75
N ASN A 84 3.60 -0.34 -7.10
CA ASN A 84 2.83 0.13 -5.94
C ASN A 84 3.73 0.44 -4.75
N ALA A 85 4.60 -0.50 -4.38
CA ALA A 85 5.56 -0.31 -3.28
C ALA A 85 6.58 0.80 -3.59
N ALA A 86 6.99 0.96 -4.85
CA ALA A 86 7.91 2.03 -5.27
C ALA A 86 7.23 3.41 -5.20
N ASN A 87 5.96 3.52 -5.64
CA ASN A 87 5.16 4.75 -5.49
C ASN A 87 4.97 5.12 -4.02
N THR A 88 4.64 4.12 -3.19
CA THR A 88 4.53 4.29 -1.74
C THR A 88 5.84 4.79 -1.14
N ALA A 89 6.99 4.22 -1.55
CA ALA A 89 8.31 4.62 -1.08
C ALA A 89 8.66 6.07 -1.47
N GLU A 90 8.33 6.50 -2.69
CA GLU A 90 8.57 7.88 -3.17
C GLU A 90 7.82 8.92 -2.33
N VAL A 91 6.58 8.61 -1.91
CA VAL A 91 5.81 9.49 -1.02
C VAL A 91 6.41 9.49 0.38
N LEU A 92 6.73 8.32 0.92
CA LEU A 92 7.31 8.18 2.27
C LEU A 92 8.63 8.92 2.42
N GLY A 93 9.49 8.87 1.42
CA GLY A 93 10.82 9.48 1.45
C GLY A 93 10.83 11.02 1.52
N GLN A 94 9.66 11.64 1.36
CA GLN A 94 9.48 13.09 1.51
C GLN A 94 9.36 13.52 2.97
N ASP A 95 9.02 12.63 3.92
CA ASP A 95 9.01 12.96 5.35
C ASP A 95 10.41 12.77 5.95
N PRO A 96 11.06 13.80 6.52
CA PRO A 96 12.44 13.71 7.01
C PRO A 96 12.61 12.76 8.20
N ARG A 97 11.52 12.41 8.90
CA ARG A 97 11.53 11.40 9.98
C ARG A 97 11.53 9.99 9.41
N ALA A 98 11.05 9.76 8.19
CA ALA A 98 11.06 8.45 7.56
C ALA A 98 12.45 8.12 6.98
N LYS A 99 12.99 6.96 7.34
CA LYS A 99 14.20 6.38 6.73
C LYS A 99 13.81 5.17 5.90
N VAL A 100 13.54 5.46 4.63
CA VAL A 100 12.89 4.55 3.70
C VAL A 100 13.93 3.72 2.94
N TRP A 101 13.73 2.42 2.94
CA TRP A 101 14.47 1.45 2.15
C TRP A 101 13.51 0.77 1.19
N TYR A 102 13.97 0.53 -0.03
CA TYR A 102 13.20 -0.14 -1.07
C TYR A 102 13.97 -1.30 -1.67
N MET A 103 13.28 -2.42 -1.83
CA MET A 103 13.79 -3.64 -2.43
C MET A 103 12.86 -4.12 -3.54
N SER A 104 13.47 -4.41 -4.68
CA SER A 104 12.85 -5.07 -5.83
C SER A 104 13.86 -5.96 -6.53
N SER A 105 13.35 -6.92 -7.30
CA SER A 105 14.09 -7.53 -8.40
C SER A 105 14.30 -6.48 -9.50
N MET A 106 15.53 -6.38 -10.01
CA MET A 106 15.97 -5.34 -10.94
C MET A 106 16.81 -5.95 -12.07
N PRO A 107 16.81 -5.35 -13.28
CA PRO A 107 17.78 -5.70 -14.31
C PRO A 107 19.19 -5.25 -13.89
N SER A 108 20.16 -5.14 -14.80
CA SER A 108 21.47 -4.58 -14.42
C SER A 108 21.36 -3.18 -13.78
N PRO A 109 22.35 -2.76 -12.95
CA PRO A 109 22.34 -1.43 -12.33
C PRO A 109 22.20 -0.28 -13.33
N VAL A 110 22.77 -0.41 -14.53
CA VAL A 110 22.66 0.61 -15.59
C VAL A 110 21.23 0.72 -16.11
N ALA A 111 20.59 -0.41 -16.42
CA ALA A 111 19.21 -0.45 -16.90
C ALA A 111 18.20 -0.03 -15.82
N SER A 112 18.56 -0.18 -14.55
CA SER A 112 17.71 0.15 -13.39
C SER A 112 17.65 1.66 -13.09
N LYS A 113 18.58 2.46 -13.64
CA LYS A 113 18.65 3.91 -13.34
C LYS A 113 17.34 4.64 -13.60
N VAL A 114 16.63 4.30 -14.68
CA VAL A 114 15.33 4.91 -15.01
C VAL A 114 14.25 4.61 -13.98
N LEU A 115 14.36 3.46 -13.30
CA LEU A 115 13.43 3.02 -12.27
C LEU A 115 13.77 3.57 -10.88
N LEU A 116 15.05 3.78 -10.57
CA LEU A 116 15.48 4.10 -9.21
C LEU A 116 15.71 5.60 -8.96
N ARG A 117 15.99 6.38 -10.01
CA ARG A 117 16.37 7.79 -9.87
C ARG A 117 15.37 8.62 -9.07
N ALA A 118 14.07 8.49 -9.34
CA ALA A 118 13.03 9.26 -8.63
C ALA A 118 12.93 8.88 -7.15
N LEU A 119 13.19 7.62 -6.82
CA LEU A 119 13.22 7.13 -5.44
C LEU A 119 14.42 7.73 -4.70
N GLU A 120 15.60 7.69 -5.30
CA GLU A 120 16.83 8.23 -4.74
C GLU A 120 16.77 9.76 -4.56
N GLU A 121 16.22 10.49 -5.54
CA GLU A 121 15.92 11.92 -5.45
C GLU A 121 14.92 12.23 -4.30
N SER A 122 14.12 11.25 -3.89
CA SER A 122 13.17 11.34 -2.78
C SER A 122 13.71 10.70 -1.49
N ASN A 123 15.04 10.59 -1.34
CA ASN A 123 15.71 10.06 -0.14
C ASN A 123 15.41 8.58 0.19
N VAL A 124 15.00 7.78 -0.80
CA VAL A 124 14.80 6.34 -0.63
C VAL A 124 16.11 5.60 -0.89
N LYS A 125 16.50 4.72 0.04
CA LYS A 125 17.66 3.83 -0.13
C LYS A 125 17.30 2.63 -0.99
N THR A 126 17.97 2.49 -2.13
CA THR A 126 17.72 1.45 -3.15
C THR A 126 18.77 0.33 -3.16
N GLU A 127 19.77 0.42 -2.28
CA GLU A 127 20.90 -0.52 -2.19
C GLU A 127 20.50 -1.96 -1.82
N ALA A 128 19.29 -2.14 -1.29
CA ALA A 128 18.69 -3.43 -1.00
C ALA A 128 18.14 -4.16 -2.25
N CYS A 129 18.05 -3.50 -3.41
CA CYS A 129 17.61 -4.13 -4.64
C CYS A 129 18.54 -5.29 -5.08
N VAL A 130 17.93 -6.29 -5.72
CA VAL A 130 18.59 -7.47 -6.27
C VAL A 130 18.75 -7.28 -7.77
N TYR A 131 19.98 -7.32 -8.26
CA TYR A 131 20.30 -7.04 -9.65
C TYR A 131 20.60 -8.33 -10.41
N HIS A 132 19.97 -8.48 -11.57
CA HIS A 132 20.17 -9.61 -12.48
C HIS A 132 21.04 -9.22 -13.69
N SER A 133 21.20 -10.15 -14.64
CA SER A 133 22.11 -9.99 -15.78
C SER A 133 21.74 -8.78 -16.67
N SER A 134 22.73 -8.30 -17.44
CA SER A 134 22.57 -7.15 -18.35
C SER A 134 21.66 -7.39 -19.55
N GLN A 135 21.27 -8.65 -19.82
CA GLN A 135 20.38 -9.00 -20.92
C GLN A 135 18.89 -8.85 -20.55
N LEU A 136 18.56 -8.77 -19.25
CA LEU A 136 17.19 -8.58 -18.80
C LEU A 136 16.81 -7.10 -18.86
N SER A 137 15.57 -6.85 -19.28
CA SER A 137 15.02 -5.50 -19.39
C SER A 137 14.19 -5.14 -18.16
N PRO A 138 14.03 -3.84 -17.85
CA PRO A 138 13.05 -3.38 -16.88
C PRO A 138 11.66 -3.97 -17.16
N PRO A 139 10.91 -4.41 -16.13
CA PRO A 139 9.52 -4.79 -16.30
C PRO A 139 8.74 -3.64 -16.94
N GLN A 140 7.91 -3.95 -17.93
CA GLN A 140 7.15 -2.96 -18.68
C GLN A 140 5.67 -3.07 -18.33
N ALA A 141 4.99 -1.92 -18.26
CA ALA A 141 3.54 -1.87 -18.28
C ALA A 141 3.09 -0.94 -19.41
N TYR A 142 2.24 -1.45 -20.29
CA TYR A 142 1.60 -0.68 -21.35
C TYR A 142 0.19 -0.35 -20.89
N ILE A 143 -0.10 0.94 -20.76
CA ILE A 143 -1.35 1.44 -20.20
C ILE A 143 -2.08 2.20 -21.29
N ILE A 144 -3.29 1.76 -21.62
CA ILE A 144 -4.23 2.53 -22.45
C ILE A 144 -5.12 3.29 -21.48
N SER A 145 -5.06 4.61 -21.53
CA SER A 145 -5.90 5.51 -20.72
C SER A 145 -6.90 6.21 -21.63
N ALA A 146 -8.16 5.82 -21.55
CA ALA A 146 -9.25 6.41 -22.31
C ALA A 146 -9.91 7.55 -21.53
N SER A 147 -10.29 8.64 -22.21
CA SER A 147 -11.08 9.73 -21.62
C SER A 147 -12.58 9.47 -21.68
N ASN A 148 -13.04 8.64 -22.64
CA ASN A 148 -14.45 8.40 -22.92
C ASN A 148 -14.79 6.90 -23.11
N PRO A 149 -15.34 6.21 -22.09
CA PRO A 149 -15.44 6.64 -20.70
C PRO A 149 -14.06 6.65 -20.02
N GLN A 150 -13.91 7.45 -18.95
CA GLN A 150 -12.65 7.57 -18.22
C GLN A 150 -12.24 6.26 -17.54
N THR A 151 -11.43 5.46 -18.22
CA THR A 151 -11.07 4.10 -17.82
C THR A 151 -9.65 3.78 -18.30
N ARG A 152 -9.03 2.75 -17.72
CA ARG A 152 -7.69 2.32 -18.11
C ARG A 152 -7.57 0.79 -18.18
N THR A 153 -6.74 0.32 -19.10
CA THR A 153 -6.34 -1.08 -19.21
C THR A 153 -4.83 -1.17 -19.15
N ILE A 154 -4.31 -2.10 -18.34
CA ILE A 154 -2.88 -2.28 -18.09
C ILE A 154 -2.48 -3.66 -18.57
N ILE A 155 -1.48 -3.71 -19.45
CA ILE A 155 -0.84 -4.94 -19.92
C ILE A 155 0.60 -4.91 -19.45
N SER A 156 0.96 -5.82 -18.53
CA SER A 156 2.31 -5.88 -17.97
C SER A 156 3.10 -7.05 -18.55
N HIS A 157 4.39 -6.83 -18.81
CA HIS A 157 5.34 -7.86 -19.20
C HIS A 157 6.62 -7.76 -18.37
N SER A 158 7.12 -8.88 -17.86
CA SER A 158 8.39 -8.95 -17.14
C SER A 158 9.12 -10.22 -17.51
N THR A 159 10.41 -10.11 -17.79
CA THR A 159 11.34 -11.24 -17.89
C THR A 159 12.19 -11.41 -16.63
N LEU A 160 12.06 -10.49 -15.66
CA LEU A 160 12.72 -10.62 -14.37
C LEU A 160 12.05 -11.69 -13.52
N PRO A 161 12.85 -12.54 -12.85
CA PRO A 161 12.32 -13.44 -11.83
C PRO A 161 11.80 -12.64 -10.63
N ASP A 162 10.77 -13.17 -9.97
CA ASP A 162 10.37 -12.69 -8.65
C ASP A 162 11.52 -12.92 -7.64
N LEU A 163 11.55 -12.12 -6.58
CA LEU A 163 12.54 -12.25 -5.51
C LEU A 163 12.46 -13.63 -4.85
N THR A 164 13.60 -14.33 -4.78
CA THR A 164 13.69 -15.57 -3.99
C THR A 164 13.84 -15.26 -2.50
N LEU A 165 13.50 -16.24 -1.66
CA LEU A 165 13.71 -16.12 -0.20
C LEU A 165 15.18 -15.90 0.16
N GLU A 166 16.11 -16.59 -0.52
CA GLU A 166 17.55 -16.49 -0.23
C GLU A 166 18.08 -15.09 -0.55
N GLU A 167 17.73 -14.54 -1.72
CA GLU A 167 18.11 -13.19 -2.11
C GLU A 167 17.52 -12.14 -1.16
N PHE A 168 16.27 -12.33 -0.75
CA PHE A 168 15.61 -11.49 0.24
C PHE A 168 16.39 -11.48 1.56
N ILE A 169 16.64 -12.65 2.16
CA ILE A 169 17.34 -12.79 3.45
C ILE A 169 18.69 -12.08 3.40
N LYS A 170 19.50 -12.41 2.38
CA LYS A 170 20.84 -11.84 2.22
C LYS A 170 20.83 -10.31 2.18
N LYS A 171 19.92 -9.72 1.41
CA LYS A 171 19.83 -8.26 1.26
C LYS A 171 19.17 -7.58 2.44
N PHE A 172 18.18 -8.21 3.05
CA PHE A 172 17.50 -7.70 4.24
C PHE A 172 18.44 -7.64 5.44
N ASP A 173 19.25 -8.69 5.67
CA ASP A 173 20.25 -8.71 6.74
C ASP A 173 21.31 -7.61 6.56
N MET A 174 21.79 -7.43 5.32
CA MET A 174 22.70 -6.31 4.98
C MET A 174 22.06 -4.94 5.24
N ALA A 175 20.78 -4.77 4.88
CA ALA A 175 20.04 -3.55 5.14
C ALA A 175 19.87 -3.29 6.64
N CYS A 176 19.58 -4.33 7.43
CA CYS A 176 19.48 -4.23 8.89
C CYS A 176 20.80 -3.72 9.52
N MET A 177 21.94 -4.28 9.11
CA MET A 177 23.25 -3.84 9.63
C MET A 177 23.54 -2.36 9.32
N LYS A 178 23.25 -1.92 8.08
CA LYS A 178 23.45 -0.52 7.66
C LYS A 178 22.44 0.45 8.29
N ALA A 179 21.19 0.03 8.47
CA ALA A 179 20.19 0.87 9.10
C ALA A 179 20.55 1.18 10.56
N VAL A 180 21.15 0.24 11.28
CA VAL A 180 21.63 0.46 12.65
C VAL A 180 22.78 1.47 12.68
N SER A 181 23.72 1.42 11.73
CA SER A 181 24.83 2.39 11.68
C SER A 181 24.38 3.81 11.30
N ASP A 182 23.43 3.93 10.37
CA ASP A 182 22.95 5.24 9.89
C ASP A 182 21.95 5.91 10.86
N ILE A 183 21.46 5.14 11.85
CA ILE A 183 20.46 5.60 12.81
C ILE A 183 20.97 5.34 14.23
N VAL A 184 21.91 6.18 14.65
CA VAL A 184 22.67 6.14 15.93
C VAL A 184 21.79 6.02 17.19
N GLN A 185 20.47 6.25 17.09
CA GLN A 185 19.50 6.14 18.20
C GLN A 185 18.52 4.95 18.10
N MET A 186 18.59 4.12 17.06
CA MET A 186 17.60 3.05 16.85
C MET A 186 18.05 1.71 17.45
N SER A 187 17.26 1.22 18.40
CA SER A 187 17.36 -0.12 18.99
C SER A 187 16.71 -1.22 18.13
N CYS A 188 16.28 -0.92 16.90
CA CYS A 188 15.59 -1.82 15.97
C CYS A 188 15.67 -1.19 14.57
N PRO A 189 16.07 -1.91 13.50
CA PRO A 189 16.40 -1.33 12.19
C PRO A 189 15.19 -0.86 11.38
N PHE A 190 14.07 -1.59 11.42
CA PHE A 190 12.84 -1.20 10.74
C PHE A 190 11.66 -1.39 11.68
N ARG A 191 10.88 -0.33 11.88
CA ARG A 191 9.67 -0.38 12.71
C ARG A 191 8.44 -0.66 11.87
N TRP A 192 8.53 -0.45 10.56
CA TRP A 192 7.48 -0.76 9.62
C TRP A 192 8.07 -1.47 8.40
N ILE A 193 7.51 -2.63 8.05
CA ILE A 193 7.87 -3.36 6.83
C ILE A 193 6.61 -3.56 5.99
N HIS A 194 6.64 -3.10 4.74
CA HIS A 194 5.53 -3.17 3.81
C HIS A 194 5.84 -4.09 2.64
N PHE A 195 4.89 -4.97 2.31
CA PHE A 195 4.96 -5.85 1.16
C PHE A 195 3.81 -5.58 0.20
N GLU A 196 4.11 -5.45 -1.09
CA GLU A 196 3.15 -5.82 -2.12
C GLU A 196 2.86 -7.32 -1.95
N GLY A 197 1.59 -7.71 -1.78
CA GLY A 197 1.16 -9.11 -1.58
C GLY A 197 1.27 -9.95 -2.85
N ARG A 198 2.45 -9.95 -3.46
CA ARG A 198 2.78 -10.55 -4.74
C ARG A 198 3.92 -11.55 -4.59
N GLY A 199 3.71 -12.75 -5.13
CA GLY A 199 4.74 -13.79 -5.19
C GLY A 199 4.51 -14.87 -4.14
N ALA A 200 4.84 -16.11 -4.52
CA ALA A 200 4.63 -17.27 -3.65
C ALA A 200 5.49 -17.24 -2.38
N GLU A 201 6.58 -16.47 -2.36
CA GLU A 201 7.57 -16.53 -1.27
C GLU A 201 7.38 -15.45 -0.18
N VAL A 202 6.48 -14.47 -0.36
CA VAL A 202 6.35 -13.33 0.58
C VAL A 202 6.02 -13.79 2.00
N TYR A 203 5.18 -14.81 2.15
CA TYR A 203 4.84 -15.33 3.48
C TYR A 203 6.06 -15.91 4.20
N LYS A 204 7.01 -16.50 3.46
CA LYS A 204 8.28 -17.01 4.01
C LYS A 204 9.24 -15.88 4.36
N MET A 205 9.23 -14.79 3.59
CA MET A 205 10.01 -13.59 3.91
C MET A 205 9.52 -12.97 5.23
N ILE A 206 8.20 -12.93 5.43
CA ILE A 206 7.60 -12.50 6.70
C ILE A 206 7.98 -13.44 7.85
N ASP A 207 7.90 -14.77 7.66
CA ASP A 207 8.32 -15.74 8.67
C ASP A 207 9.78 -15.56 9.09
N HIS A 208 10.68 -15.26 8.13
CA HIS A 208 12.07 -14.96 8.43
C HIS A 208 12.22 -13.68 9.25
N ILE A 209 11.55 -12.59 8.86
CA ILE A 209 11.54 -11.32 9.62
C ILE A 209 11.06 -11.57 11.05
N GLU A 210 9.92 -12.23 11.22
CA GLU A 210 9.33 -12.56 12.52
C GLU A 210 10.36 -13.31 13.39
N SER A 211 10.99 -14.33 12.83
CA SER A 211 12.02 -15.13 13.50
C SER A 211 13.21 -14.27 13.97
N VAL A 212 13.71 -13.37 13.11
CA VAL A 212 14.80 -12.45 13.45
C VAL A 212 14.36 -11.47 14.55
N TYR A 213 13.19 -10.85 14.40
CA TYR A 213 12.71 -9.81 15.31
C TYR A 213 12.33 -10.36 16.68
N ILE A 214 11.85 -11.60 16.75
CA ILE A 214 11.62 -12.29 18.02
C ILE A 214 12.95 -12.55 18.73
N ARG A 215 13.94 -13.13 18.03
CA ARG A 215 15.27 -13.40 18.62
C ARG A 215 15.96 -12.15 19.15
N GLN A 216 15.77 -11.02 18.48
CA GLN A 216 16.37 -9.74 18.88
C GLN A 216 15.53 -8.95 19.90
N GLY A 217 14.35 -9.44 20.29
CA GLY A 217 13.45 -8.72 21.19
C GLY A 217 12.83 -7.45 20.57
N TRP A 218 12.77 -7.38 19.25
CA TRP A 218 12.26 -6.23 18.49
C TRP A 218 10.83 -6.38 18.01
N ARG A 219 10.24 -7.58 18.12
CA ARG A 219 8.93 -7.87 17.53
C ARG A 219 7.83 -6.90 17.97
N GLN A 220 7.84 -6.46 19.22
CA GLN A 220 6.85 -5.51 19.76
C GLN A 220 6.97 -4.09 19.18
N LYS A 221 8.06 -3.79 18.46
CA LYS A 221 8.30 -2.50 17.78
C LYS A 221 8.00 -2.56 16.28
N LEU A 222 7.69 -3.74 15.75
CA LEU A 222 7.49 -3.98 14.33
C LEU A 222 6.01 -4.00 13.97
N THR A 223 5.67 -3.29 12.90
CA THR A 223 4.41 -3.44 12.16
C THR A 223 4.71 -4.02 10.79
N ILE A 224 4.10 -5.14 10.46
CA ILE A 224 4.12 -5.72 9.11
C ILE A 224 2.83 -5.37 8.40
N SER A 225 2.93 -4.77 7.21
CA SER A 225 1.77 -4.45 6.39
C SER A 225 1.84 -5.10 5.02
N VAL A 226 0.69 -5.50 4.49
CA VAL A 226 0.59 -6.16 3.19
C VAL A 226 -0.52 -5.53 2.35
N GLU A 227 -0.21 -5.25 1.08
CA GLU A 227 -1.17 -4.81 0.08
C GLU A 227 -1.75 -5.99 -0.71
N PHE A 228 -3.07 -6.03 -0.82
CA PHE A 228 -3.84 -7.05 -1.51
C PHE A 228 -4.65 -6.42 -2.66
N GLU A 229 -4.04 -6.37 -3.84
CA GLU A 229 -4.65 -5.80 -5.05
C GLU A 229 -5.56 -6.81 -5.81
N LYS A 230 -5.19 -8.09 -5.82
CA LYS A 230 -5.94 -9.18 -6.51
C LYS A 230 -6.04 -10.43 -5.65
N GLY A 231 -7.24 -11.03 -5.59
CA GLY A 231 -7.56 -12.17 -4.71
C GLY A 231 -7.20 -13.56 -5.24
N ASP A 232 -6.63 -13.67 -6.44
CA ASP A 232 -6.30 -14.94 -7.08
C ASP A 232 -4.82 -15.33 -6.94
N ARG A 233 -4.01 -14.50 -6.29
CA ARG A 233 -2.57 -14.76 -6.13
C ARG A 233 -2.29 -15.94 -5.18
N PRO A 234 -1.27 -16.78 -5.45
CA PRO A 234 -0.83 -17.83 -4.53
C PRO A 234 -0.40 -17.27 -3.17
N GLY A 235 -0.60 -18.04 -2.09
CA GLY A 235 -0.09 -17.68 -0.75
C GLY A 235 -0.89 -16.62 0.02
N ILE A 236 -1.90 -15.98 -0.60
CA ILE A 236 -2.69 -14.90 0.03
C ILE A 236 -3.27 -15.31 1.39
N LYS A 237 -3.74 -16.55 1.54
CA LYS A 237 -4.29 -17.04 2.82
C LYS A 237 -3.29 -16.97 3.97
N ASN A 238 -2.03 -17.30 3.71
CA ASN A 238 -0.98 -17.24 4.73
C ASN A 238 -0.67 -15.78 5.06
N LEU A 239 -0.61 -14.91 4.04
CA LEU A 239 -0.34 -13.49 4.22
C LEU A 239 -1.39 -12.78 5.07
N LEU A 240 -2.67 -13.09 4.88
CA LEU A 240 -3.76 -12.50 5.69
C LEU A 240 -3.58 -12.76 7.20
N GLN A 241 -3.03 -13.94 7.55
CA GLN A 241 -2.79 -14.34 8.94
C GLN A 241 -1.50 -13.76 9.54
N GLN A 242 -0.59 -13.23 8.71
CA GLN A 242 0.70 -12.70 9.15
C GLN A 242 0.72 -11.17 9.27
N ALA A 243 -0.08 -10.46 8.49
CA ALA A 243 -0.08 -9.00 8.44
C ALA A 243 -0.71 -8.36 9.70
N ASP A 244 -0.05 -7.34 10.26
CA ASP A 244 -0.60 -6.47 11.30
C ASP A 244 -1.52 -5.39 10.70
N VAL A 245 -1.23 -4.98 9.46
CA VAL A 245 -2.06 -4.04 8.68
C VAL A 245 -2.30 -4.57 7.28
N CYS A 246 -3.56 -4.68 6.87
CA CYS A 246 -3.93 -5.15 5.53
C CYS A 246 -4.52 -4.00 4.71
N PHE A 247 -4.02 -3.79 3.49
CA PHE A 247 -4.59 -2.85 2.54
C PHE A 247 -5.28 -3.61 1.42
N PHE A 248 -6.56 -3.36 1.17
CA PHE A 248 -7.31 -3.99 0.10
C PHE A 248 -7.77 -2.97 -0.93
N SER A 249 -7.69 -3.35 -2.20
CA SER A 249 -8.24 -2.55 -3.29
C SER A 249 -9.74 -2.78 -3.45
N LYS A 250 -10.44 -1.81 -4.06
CA LYS A 250 -11.82 -1.97 -4.52
C LYS A 250 -11.97 -3.19 -5.45
N LEU A 251 -11.02 -3.37 -6.37
CA LEU A 251 -11.00 -4.49 -7.31
C LEU A 251 -10.96 -5.85 -6.59
N TYR A 252 -10.19 -5.95 -5.50
CA TYR A 252 -10.13 -7.16 -4.69
C TYR A 252 -11.51 -7.51 -4.11
N ALA A 253 -12.18 -6.52 -3.51
CA ALA A 253 -13.51 -6.70 -2.94
C ALA A 253 -14.56 -7.06 -4.01
N GLU A 254 -14.57 -6.35 -5.13
CA GLU A 254 -15.51 -6.58 -6.24
C GLU A 254 -15.33 -7.97 -6.87
N THR A 255 -14.09 -8.45 -6.99
CA THR A 255 -13.81 -9.81 -7.49
C THR A 255 -14.41 -10.89 -6.59
N LEU A 256 -14.60 -10.59 -5.30
CA LEU A 256 -15.24 -11.48 -4.34
C LEU A 256 -16.77 -11.28 -4.25
N GLY A 257 -17.32 -10.35 -5.03
CA GLY A 257 -18.75 -10.08 -5.12
C GLY A 257 -19.26 -9.04 -4.11
N PHE A 258 -18.38 -8.24 -3.51
CA PHE A 258 -18.78 -7.16 -2.62
C PHE A 258 -18.85 -5.82 -3.36
N ASP A 259 -19.92 -5.08 -3.12
CA ASP A 259 -20.15 -3.72 -3.64
C ASP A 259 -19.97 -2.63 -2.56
N ARG A 260 -19.75 -3.04 -1.30
CA ARG A 260 -19.54 -2.17 -0.14
C ARG A 260 -18.27 -2.56 0.62
N PRO A 261 -17.36 -1.61 0.92
CA PRO A 261 -16.12 -1.90 1.62
C PRO A 261 -16.35 -2.37 3.06
N GLU A 262 -17.40 -1.91 3.74
CA GLU A 262 -17.72 -2.33 5.11
C GLU A 262 -18.07 -3.82 5.19
N ASP A 263 -18.92 -4.27 4.27
CA ASP A 263 -19.38 -5.67 4.23
C ASP A 263 -18.22 -6.59 3.83
N PHE A 264 -17.38 -6.14 2.89
CA PHE A 264 -16.15 -6.82 2.54
C PHE A 264 -15.19 -6.95 3.75
N LEU A 265 -14.90 -5.85 4.44
CA LEU A 265 -13.97 -5.86 5.58
C LEU A 265 -14.49 -6.73 6.74
N ALA A 266 -15.80 -6.72 6.98
CA ALA A 266 -16.43 -7.61 7.96
C ALA A 266 -16.25 -9.09 7.60
N SER A 267 -16.37 -9.45 6.32
CA SER A 267 -16.24 -10.83 5.86
C SER A 267 -14.78 -11.31 5.77
N ILE A 268 -13.87 -10.51 5.20
CA ILE A 268 -12.45 -10.89 5.04
C ILE A 268 -11.72 -10.94 6.40
N GLY A 269 -12.23 -10.21 7.40
CA GLY A 269 -11.66 -10.15 8.74
C GLY A 269 -11.54 -11.51 9.43
N ASP A 270 -12.45 -12.45 9.15
CA ASP A 270 -12.40 -13.82 9.70
C ASP A 270 -11.18 -14.62 9.21
N TYR A 271 -10.55 -14.17 8.12
CA TYR A 271 -9.34 -14.77 7.55
C TYR A 271 -8.08 -14.00 7.87
N CYS A 272 -8.16 -12.92 8.64
CA CYS A 272 -7.02 -12.09 9.01
C CYS A 272 -6.52 -12.41 10.43
N LYS A 273 -5.33 -11.92 10.76
CA LYS A 273 -4.82 -11.94 12.14
C LYS A 273 -5.81 -11.22 13.09
N PRO A 274 -6.19 -11.78 14.26
CA PRO A 274 -7.23 -11.19 15.12
C PRO A 274 -6.96 -9.76 15.60
N THR A 275 -5.69 -9.36 15.66
CA THR A 275 -5.26 -8.02 16.07
C THR A 275 -5.02 -7.06 14.90
N ALA A 276 -5.29 -7.49 13.65
CA ALA A 276 -5.00 -6.69 12.48
C ALA A 276 -5.89 -5.45 12.35
N THR A 277 -5.36 -4.45 11.67
CA THR A 277 -6.13 -3.31 11.16
C THR A 277 -6.27 -3.43 9.65
N LEU A 278 -7.49 -3.45 9.16
CA LEU A 278 -7.81 -3.60 7.75
C LEU A 278 -8.22 -2.26 7.17
N PHE A 279 -7.78 -1.95 5.96
CA PHE A 279 -8.22 -0.79 5.20
C PHE A 279 -8.68 -1.20 3.81
N CYS A 280 -9.75 -0.59 3.32
CA CYS A 280 -10.21 -0.76 1.95
C CYS A 280 -10.48 0.61 1.30
N CYS A 281 -9.76 0.91 0.22
CA CYS A 281 -9.96 2.14 -0.56
C CYS A 281 -11.10 1.97 -1.56
N TRP A 282 -11.93 2.99 -1.69
CA TRP A 282 -13.11 3.00 -2.56
C TRP A 282 -13.17 4.20 -3.51
N GLY A 283 -12.00 4.66 -3.97
CA GLY A 283 -11.86 5.75 -4.93
C GLY A 283 -12.44 7.06 -4.41
N ALA A 284 -13.30 7.72 -5.19
CA ALA A 284 -13.90 9.00 -4.84
C ALA A 284 -14.80 8.95 -3.58
N LEU A 285 -15.23 7.75 -3.15
CA LEU A 285 -16.00 7.59 -1.91
C LEU A 285 -15.09 7.58 -0.66
N GLY A 286 -13.76 7.59 -0.83
CA GLY A 286 -12.80 7.57 0.25
C GLY A 286 -12.37 6.15 0.64
N ALA A 287 -12.28 5.88 1.93
CA ALA A 287 -11.83 4.59 2.45
C ALA A 287 -12.49 4.23 3.78
N VAL A 288 -12.53 2.92 4.07
CA VAL A 288 -13.02 2.35 5.33
C VAL A 288 -11.88 1.60 6.01
N GLY A 289 -11.84 1.66 7.34
CA GLY A 289 -10.97 0.88 8.19
C GLY A 289 -11.75 0.01 9.19
N LEU A 290 -11.18 -1.14 9.56
CA LEU A 290 -11.70 -2.02 10.61
C LEU A 290 -10.54 -2.52 11.48
N HIS A 291 -10.55 -2.20 12.77
CA HIS A 291 -9.61 -2.77 13.73
C HIS A 291 -10.25 -3.99 14.39
N LEU A 292 -9.72 -5.20 14.13
CA LEU A 292 -10.41 -6.45 14.42
C LEU A 292 -10.54 -6.75 15.91
N GLU A 293 -9.52 -6.46 16.71
CA GLU A 293 -9.54 -6.73 18.16
C GLU A 293 -10.61 -5.91 18.87
N SER A 294 -10.65 -4.59 18.62
CA SER A 294 -11.66 -3.70 19.18
C SER A 294 -13.02 -3.74 18.48
N ARG A 295 -13.10 -4.37 17.29
CA ARG A 295 -14.22 -4.29 16.35
C ARG A 295 -14.62 -2.86 15.93
N THR A 296 -13.72 -1.89 16.08
CA THR A 296 -13.99 -0.48 15.74
C THR A 296 -13.89 -0.26 14.24
N ARG A 297 -14.94 0.38 13.68
CA ARG A 297 -14.99 0.81 12.28
C ARG A 297 -14.61 2.27 12.15
N PHE A 298 -13.91 2.60 11.09
CA PHE A 298 -13.49 3.94 10.73
C PHE A 298 -13.88 4.20 9.28
N SER A 299 -14.24 5.44 8.95
CA SER A 299 -14.44 5.85 7.57
C SER A 299 -13.94 7.27 7.39
N SER A 300 -13.48 7.57 6.17
CA SER A 300 -13.18 8.92 5.75
C SER A 300 -13.55 9.05 4.28
N SER A 301 -14.27 10.12 3.94
CA SER A 301 -14.48 10.50 2.54
C SER A 301 -13.16 10.86 1.88
N ALA A 302 -13.12 10.80 0.55
CA ALA A 302 -12.05 11.46 -0.20
C ALA A 302 -12.09 12.98 0.07
N GLY A 303 -10.94 13.62 -0.08
CA GLY A 303 -10.84 15.07 -0.07
C GLY A 303 -11.59 15.67 -1.26
N LYS A 304 -12.16 16.87 -1.06
CA LYS A 304 -12.80 17.61 -2.15
C LYS A 304 -11.72 18.12 -3.11
N ILE A 305 -11.86 17.78 -4.39
CA ILE A 305 -10.95 18.18 -5.46
C ILE A 305 -11.77 18.79 -6.60
N ASP A 306 -11.38 19.99 -7.04
CA ASP A 306 -12.09 20.69 -8.12
C ASP A 306 -11.71 20.14 -9.51
N MET A 307 -10.49 19.63 -9.65
CA MET A 307 -9.96 19.11 -10.92
C MET A 307 -9.10 17.87 -10.68
N ILE A 308 -9.41 16.79 -11.38
CA ILE A 308 -8.62 15.56 -11.39
C ILE A 308 -7.62 15.63 -12.54
N MET A 309 -6.32 15.60 -12.21
CA MET A 309 -5.24 15.60 -13.21
C MET A 309 -4.70 14.19 -13.48
N ASP A 310 -4.45 13.41 -12.42
CA ASP A 310 -3.83 12.09 -12.54
C ASP A 310 -4.16 11.21 -11.33
N THR A 311 -4.85 10.10 -11.54
CA THR A 311 -5.23 9.16 -10.46
C THR A 311 -4.21 8.04 -10.23
N VAL A 312 -3.14 7.95 -11.04
CA VAL A 312 -2.18 6.84 -10.99
C VAL A 312 -1.40 6.85 -9.67
N GLY A 313 -1.50 5.79 -8.87
CA GLY A 313 -0.85 5.73 -7.55
C GLY A 313 -1.52 6.52 -6.43
N ALA A 314 -2.80 6.89 -6.59
CA ALA A 314 -3.60 7.42 -5.48
C ALA A 314 -3.73 6.39 -4.33
N GLY A 315 -3.91 5.11 -4.66
CA GLY A 315 -3.90 4.01 -3.66
C GLY A 315 -2.55 3.87 -2.96
N ASP A 316 -1.45 3.90 -3.70
CA ASP A 316 -0.09 3.87 -3.12
C ASP A 316 0.16 5.06 -2.19
N THR A 317 -0.35 6.23 -2.56
CA THR A 317 -0.28 7.44 -1.73
C THR A 317 -1.12 7.30 -0.46
N PHE A 318 -2.29 6.67 -0.53
CA PHE A 318 -3.08 6.34 0.64
C PHE A 318 -2.31 5.41 1.58
N ILE A 319 -1.69 4.35 1.05
CA ILE A 319 -0.86 3.42 1.85
C ILE A 319 0.27 4.19 2.54
N ALA A 320 1.00 5.02 1.79
CA ALA A 320 2.04 5.87 2.36
C ALA A 320 1.49 6.79 3.47
N GLY A 321 0.32 7.38 3.26
CA GLY A 321 -0.36 8.20 4.26
C GLY A 321 -0.66 7.46 5.56
N ILE A 322 -1.16 6.23 5.49
CA ILE A 322 -1.39 5.38 6.68
C ILE A 322 -0.06 5.05 7.37
N ILE A 323 0.96 4.65 6.62
CA ILE A 323 2.28 4.32 7.17
C ILE A 323 2.89 5.53 7.88
N LEU A 324 2.81 6.73 7.31
CA LEU A 324 3.27 7.96 7.96
C LEU A 324 2.47 8.27 9.22
N ALA A 325 1.15 8.26 9.12
CA ALA A 325 0.29 8.63 10.22
C ALA A 325 0.51 7.72 11.43
N LEU A 326 0.44 6.40 11.22
CA LEU A 326 0.51 5.42 12.31
C LEU A 326 1.96 5.12 12.73
N GLY A 327 2.85 4.94 11.76
CA GLY A 327 4.22 4.49 11.99
C GLY A 327 5.21 5.59 12.34
N VAL A 328 4.98 6.82 11.85
CA VAL A 328 5.94 7.93 11.98
C VAL A 328 5.43 9.04 12.88
N ARG A 329 4.15 9.45 12.71
CA ARG A 329 3.54 10.61 13.37
C ARG A 329 2.76 10.26 14.65
N GLY A 330 2.56 8.97 14.94
CA GLY A 330 1.86 8.50 16.15
C GLY A 330 0.37 8.86 16.19
N TYR A 331 -0.28 9.01 15.04
CA TYR A 331 -1.71 9.28 14.96
C TYR A 331 -2.51 8.02 15.30
N ASP A 332 -3.72 8.21 15.85
CA ASP A 332 -4.70 7.12 15.95
C ASP A 332 -5.22 6.70 14.56
N ILE A 333 -5.85 5.52 14.50
CA ILE A 333 -6.36 4.93 13.24
C ILE A 333 -7.33 5.87 12.51
N GLY A 334 -8.23 6.52 13.24
CA GLY A 334 -9.23 7.41 12.64
C GLY A 334 -8.61 8.67 12.04
N ARG A 335 -7.68 9.30 12.76
CA ARG A 335 -6.90 10.44 12.26
C ARG A 335 -6.00 10.04 11.11
N GLY A 336 -5.36 8.88 11.19
CA GLY A 336 -4.51 8.36 10.11
C GLY A 336 -5.29 8.07 8.84
N LEU A 337 -6.50 7.51 8.95
CA LEU A 337 -7.38 7.27 7.82
C LEU A 337 -7.77 8.58 7.10
N ARG A 338 -8.13 9.62 7.86
CA ARG A 338 -8.43 10.94 7.28
C ARG A 338 -7.23 11.54 6.55
N PHE A 339 -6.07 11.54 7.20
CA PHE A 339 -4.82 12.03 6.59
C PHE A 339 -4.48 11.28 5.30
N ALA A 340 -4.61 9.95 5.28
CA ALA A 340 -4.34 9.15 4.10
C ALA A 340 -5.31 9.44 2.94
N CYS A 341 -6.60 9.62 3.22
CA CYS A 341 -7.60 10.02 2.22
C CYS A 341 -7.31 11.41 1.65
N GLU A 342 -6.96 12.38 2.49
CA GLU A 342 -6.60 13.74 2.07
C GLU A 342 -5.35 13.74 1.19
N LEU A 343 -4.30 13.03 1.61
CA LEU A 343 -3.05 12.93 0.86
C LEU A 343 -3.24 12.26 -0.50
N ALA A 344 -4.01 11.16 -0.56
CA ALA A 344 -4.36 10.50 -1.81
C ALA A 344 -5.18 11.40 -2.74
N SER A 345 -6.07 12.22 -2.18
CA SER A 345 -6.89 13.17 -2.94
C SER A 345 -6.03 14.31 -3.49
N LEU A 346 -5.09 14.84 -2.70
CA LEU A 346 -4.10 15.81 -3.16
C LEU A 346 -3.25 15.23 -4.31
N LYS A 347 -2.86 13.96 -4.22
CA LYS A 347 -2.14 13.31 -5.32
C LYS A 347 -2.93 13.30 -6.62
N CYS A 348 -4.27 13.22 -6.56
CA CYS A 348 -5.11 13.28 -7.75
C CYS A 348 -5.09 14.65 -8.46
N THR A 349 -4.65 15.72 -7.79
CA THR A 349 -4.60 17.08 -8.36
C THR A 349 -3.23 17.44 -8.96
N GLN A 350 -2.32 16.48 -9.14
CA GLN A 350 -1.01 16.70 -9.76
C GLN A 350 -0.49 15.46 -10.48
N TYR A 351 0.45 15.66 -11.42
CA TYR A 351 1.19 14.57 -12.05
C TYR A 351 2.36 14.11 -11.17
N GLY A 352 2.48 12.78 -10.99
CA GLY A 352 3.56 12.19 -10.19
C GLY A 352 3.49 12.54 -8.70
N PHE A 353 4.57 12.24 -7.97
CA PHE A 353 4.56 12.26 -6.50
C PHE A 353 5.39 13.39 -5.88
N LYS A 354 6.11 14.19 -6.67
CA LYS A 354 7.01 15.22 -6.14
C LYS A 354 6.24 16.24 -5.28
N ARG A 355 6.78 16.54 -4.09
CA ARG A 355 6.30 17.59 -3.16
C ARG A 355 4.84 17.41 -2.69
N LEU A 356 4.40 16.17 -2.48
CA LEU A 356 3.07 15.87 -1.93
C LEU A 356 2.97 16.25 -0.45
N LEU A 357 4.03 16.00 0.34
CA LEU A 357 4.09 16.44 1.72
C LEU A 357 4.60 17.89 1.77
N ARG A 358 3.74 18.83 2.19
CA ARG A 358 4.13 20.24 2.34
C ARG A 358 4.99 20.43 3.58
N SER A 359 5.91 21.40 3.54
CA SER A 359 6.84 21.73 4.63
C SER A 359 6.15 22.12 5.96
N THR A 360 4.87 22.48 5.93
CA THR A 360 4.08 22.84 7.12
C THR A 360 3.44 21.63 7.84
N GLU A 361 3.55 20.42 7.28
CA GLU A 361 3.05 19.17 7.91
C GLU A 361 4.17 18.29 8.50
N VAL A 362 5.41 18.80 8.51
CA VAL A 362 6.61 18.11 9.00
C VAL A 362 6.75 18.25 10.50
#